data_AF-K1TRN3-F1
#
_entry.id   AF-K1TRN3-F1
#
_cell.length_a   1.000
_cell.length_b   1.000
_cell.length_c   1.000
_cell.angle_alpha   90.00
_cell.angle_beta   90.00
_cell.angle_gamma   90.00
#
_symmetry.space_group_name_H-M   'P 1'
#
loop_
_entity.id
_entity.type
_entity.pdbx_description
1 polymer ?
#
loop_
_entity_poly.entity_id
_entity_poly.type
_entity_poly.pdbx_seq_one_letter_code
_entity_poly.pdbx_strand_id
1 'polypeptide(L)' 'MWKNDRFFTSKRKEITKKMASDLLAKGRTKVKGLYSEKKDKTYDADVVLIDSNDKYVHFRLDFDGK' A
#
# COMPACT_ATOMS: atom_id res chain seq x y z
N MET A 1 10.85 5.58 -7.72
CA MET A 1 9.52 5.58 -7.09
C MET A 1 9.30 4.25 -6.40
N TRP A 2 9.26 4.26 -5.06
CA TRP A 2 8.88 3.21 -4.09
C TRP A 2 9.23 1.73 -4.34
N LYS A 3 10.08 1.42 -5.32
CA LYS A 3 10.62 0.08 -5.56
C LYS A 3 11.45 -0.29 -4.32
N ASN A 4 11.08 -1.40 -3.66
CA ASN A 4 11.63 -1.85 -2.38
C ASN A 4 11.24 -1.01 -1.16
N ASP A 5 10.11 -0.30 -1.21
CA ASP A 5 9.57 0.35 -0.02
C ASP A 5 9.30 -0.68 1.08
N ARG A 6 9.67 -0.34 2.33
CA ARG A 6 9.58 -1.23 3.49
C ARG A 6 8.13 -1.68 3.73
N PHE A 7 7.15 -0.82 3.47
CA PHE A 7 5.74 -1.15 3.60
C PHE A 7 5.36 -2.30 2.67
N PHE A 8 5.60 -2.15 1.37
CA PHE A 8 5.24 -3.16 0.36
C PHE A 8 6.05 -4.45 0.52
N THR A 9 7.33 -4.33 0.86
CA THR A 9 8.21 -5.47 1.13
C THR A 9 7.71 -6.29 2.33
N SER A 10 7.29 -5.64 3.43
CA SER A 10 6.69 -6.33 4.60
C SER A 10 5.42 -7.10 4.26
N LYS A 11 4.70 -6.66 3.22
CA LYS A 11 3.46 -7.28 2.75
C LYS A 11 3.71 -8.30 1.65
N ARG A 12 4.98 -8.64 1.37
CA ARG A 12 5.42 -9.53 0.30
C ARG A 12 4.80 -9.15 -1.05
N LYS A 13 4.70 -7.85 -1.30
CA LYS A 13 4.05 -7.30 -2.49
C LYS A 13 5.01 -6.36 -3.22
N GLU A 14 5.08 -6.52 -4.53
CA GLU A 14 5.76 -5.56 -5.39
C GLU A 14 4.79 -4.49 -5.87
N ILE A 15 5.21 -3.23 -5.79
CA ILE A 15 4.44 -2.12 -6.34
C ILE A 15 4.50 -2.14 -7.87
N THR A 16 3.34 -2.19 -8.51
CA THR A 16 3.25 -2.09 -9.97
C THR A 16 3.16 -0.64 -10.42
N LYS A 17 3.48 -0.37 -11.69
CA LYS A 17 3.34 0.99 -12.27
C LYS A 17 1.91 1.53 -12.11
N LYS A 18 0.89 0.67 -12.31
CA LYS A 18 -0.52 1.05 -12.14
C LYS A 18 -0.83 1.48 -10.71
N MET A 19 -0.35 0.73 -9.71
CA MET A 19 -0.52 1.09 -8.30
C MET A 19 0.15 2.42 -7.98
N ALA A 20 1.38 2.64 -8.46
CA ALA A 20 2.07 3.91 -8.25
C ALA A 20 1.30 5.08 -8.90
N SER A 21 0.79 4.90 -10.12
CA SER A 21 -0.05 5.92 -10.78
C SER A 21 -1.35 6.19 -10.03
N ASP A 22 -2.05 5.15 -9.55
CA ASP A 22 -3.27 5.32 -8.76
C ASP A 22 -3.00 6.03 -7.42
N LEU A 23 -1.90 5.72 -6.73
CA LEU A 23 -1.51 6.39 -5.50
C LEU A 23 -1.17 7.86 -5.72
N LEU A 24 -0.50 8.21 -6.82
CA LEU A 24 -0.20 9.61 -7.16
C LEU A 24 -1.44 10.38 -7.62
N ALA A 25 -2.35 9.73 -8.36
CA ALA A 25 -3.53 10.40 -8.91
C ALA A 25 -4.68 10.52 -7.91
N LYS A 26 -4.90 9.50 -7.07
CA LYS A 26 -6.07 9.37 -6.20
C LYS A 26 -5.71 9.32 -4.72
N GLY A 27 -4.43 9.20 -4.37
CA GLY A 27 -3.99 8.96 -2.99
C GLY A 27 -4.34 7.56 -2.48
N ARG A 28 -4.92 6.67 -3.29
CA ARG A 28 -5.28 5.31 -2.88
C ARG A 28 -5.29 4.31 -4.04
N THR A 29 -5.01 3.04 -3.75
CA THR A 29 -5.10 1.95 -4.72
C THR A 29 -5.53 0.64 -4.06
N LYS A 30 -6.36 -0.14 -4.74
CA LYS A 30 -6.80 -1.45 -4.25
C LYS A 30 -5.74 -2.50 -4.49
N VAL A 31 -5.29 -3.16 -3.43
CA VAL A 31 -4.25 -4.18 -3.50
C VAL A 31 -4.78 -5.50 -2.99
N LYS A 32 -4.65 -6.52 -3.84
CA LYS A 32 -5.04 -7.89 -3.50
C LYS A 32 -3.85 -8.74 -3.07
N GLY A 33 -4.09 -9.66 -2.15
CA GLY A 33 -3.09 -10.61 -1.69
C GLY A 33 -1.91 -9.97 -0.96
N LEU A 34 -2.16 -8.95 -0.12
CA LEU A 34 -1.18 -8.45 0.84
C LEU A 34 -0.98 -9.48 1.95
N TYR A 35 0.27 -9.72 2.34
CA TYR A 35 0.60 -10.69 3.39
C TYR A 35 0.48 -10.08 4.80
N SER A 36 -0.12 -10.82 5.74
CA SER A 36 -0.17 -10.47 7.17
C SER A 36 0.81 -11.34 7.95
N GLU A 37 1.92 -10.78 8.40
CA GLU A 37 2.85 -11.50 9.29
C GLU A 37 2.17 -11.95 10.59
N LYS A 38 1.23 -11.15 11.11
CA LYS A 38 0.51 -11.46 12.35
C LYS A 38 -0.46 -12.64 12.23
N LYS A 39 -1.07 -12.83 11.06
CA LYS A 39 -2.13 -13.83 10.85
C LYS A 39 -1.69 -14.99 9.94
N ASP A 40 -0.47 -14.94 9.41
CA ASP A 40 0.06 -15.86 8.39
C ASP A 40 -0.91 -16.11 7.23
N LYS A 41 -1.58 -15.04 6.78
CA LYS A 41 -2.61 -15.09 5.74
C LYS A 41 -2.51 -13.91 4.80
N THR A 42 -3.00 -14.10 3.58
CA THR A 42 -3.18 -13.01 2.61
C THR A 42 -4.54 -12.34 2.78
N TYR A 43 -4.61 -11.05 2.46
CA TYR A 43 -5.83 -10.26 2.49
C TYR A 43 -5.83 -9.20 1.40
N ASP A 44 -7.02 -8.71 1.09
CA ASP A 44 -7.22 -7.59 0.19
C ASP A 44 -7.48 -6.33 1.01
N ALA A 45 -6.88 -5.21 0.63
CA ALA A 45 -7.08 -3.91 1.27
C ALA A 45 -6.79 -2.77 0.29
N ASP A 46 -7.34 -1.61 0.56
CA ASP A 46 -6.96 -0.38 -0.11
C ASP A 46 -5.74 0.21 0.59
N VAL A 47 -4.68 0.46 -0.17
CA VAL A 47 -3.49 1.17 0.32
C VAL A 47 -3.72 2.65 0.08
N VAL A 48 -3.74 3.42 1.16
CA VAL A 48 -3.92 4.89 1.13
C VAL A 48 -2.57 5.54 1.40
N LEU A 49 -2.16 6.42 0.50
CA LEU A 49 -1.02 7.31 0.66
C LEU A 49 -1.43 8.44 1.61
N ILE A 50 -0.71 8.56 2.71
CA ILE A 50 -0.82 9.67 3.65
C ILE A 50 0.36 10.59 3.38
N ASP A 51 0.08 11.69 2.69
CA ASP A 51 1.01 12.78 2.49
C ASP A 51 0.96 13.70 3.71
N SER A 52 1.63 13.27 4.77
CA SER A 52 2.01 14.21 5.82
C SER A 52 3.12 15.08 5.25
N ASN A 53 3.07 16.40 5.45
CA ASN A 53 4.11 17.37 5.06
C ASN A 53 5.43 17.18 5.85
N ASP A 54 5.74 15.93 6.19
CA ASP A 54 6.94 15.43 6.82
C ASP A 54 7.86 14.87 5.73
N LYS A 55 9.09 14.56 6.11
CA LYS A 55 10.14 14.05 5.23
C LYS A 55 9.82 12.67 4.64
N TYR A 56 8.79 11.97 5.13
CA TYR A 56 8.48 10.59 4.78
C TYR A 56 7.03 10.41 4.36
N VAL A 57 6.84 9.66 3.27
CA VAL A 57 5.50 9.19 2.87
C VAL A 57 5.05 8.07 3.80
N HIS A 58 3.80 8.13 4.22
CA HIS A 58 3.19 7.08 5.03
C HIS A 58 2.12 6.33 4.23
N PHE A 59 1.96 5.04 4.52
CA PHE A 59 0.91 4.22 3.94
C PHE A 59 0.01 3.68 5.02
N ARG A 60 -1.30 3.73 4.80
CA ARG A 60 -2.31 3.10 5.65
C ARG A 60 -3.06 2.04 4.87
N LEU A 61 -3.43 0.97 5.57
CA LEU A 61 -4.35 -0.04 5.06
C LEU A 61 -5.77 0.35 5.46
N ASP A 62 -6.62 0.47 4.46
CA ASP A 62 -8.05 0.65 4.62
C ASP A 62 -8.76 -0.63 4.17
N PHE A 63 -9.60 -1.15 5.05
CA PHE A 63 -10.36 -2.37 4.83
C PHE A 63 -11.85 -2.07 4.63
N ASP A 64 -12.28 -0.81 4.77
CA ASP A 64 -13.69 -0.45 4.78
C ASP A 64 -14.32 -0.56 3.38
N GLY A 65 -13.50 -0.62 2.32
CA GLY A 65 -13.97 -0.88 0.95
C GLY A 65 -15.11 0.03 0.48
N LYS A 66 -15.26 1.21 1.11
CA LYS A 66 -16.22 2.26 0.76
C LYS A 66 -15.54 3.37 -0.02
#